data_AF-A0A7G5ZIA7-F1
#
_entry.id   AF-A0A7G5ZIA7-F1
#
_cell.length_a   1.000
_cell.length_b   1.000
_cell.length_c   1.000
_cell.angle_alpha   90.00
_cell.angle_beta   90.00
_cell.angle_gamma   90.00
#
_symmetry.space_group_name_H-M   'P 1'
#
loop_
_entity.id
_entity.type
_entity.pdbx_description
1 polymer ?
#
loop_
_entity_poly.entity_id
_entity_poly.type
_entity_poly.pdbx_seq_one_letter_code
_entity_poly.pdbx_strand_id
1 'polypeptide(L)'
;MKPISSRTLLALLLAFSASTVAAADAEPARCQYTRVARLPLQYTGPALQITTEGSIDGTPARMLVDTGAHETFLTRTGTERRGMSLHNTGKVAHGAGGSTWIYETRVSEFSAGPARTHGRGYMQVLNEFGFTPSFDALLGSPFLLQTDLEISLATKEITFFRPKNCKDSYLGYWNENVLSIPFERPANSGFTDQGLNPHFTVQVNGQKMRAMIDTGAQVSLVSLAAARRAGFTPDAPGVTAAGNFTGVGERKQRRWLWVFKNFQIGEESIGNADLSVTGDDRMSVDVILGADFLRAHRVLFAMSQDKLYFSYIGGEPFGQHRKLEPWIQAEADGGNADAQMALAAAYQNGEGVTRDEAAADRWLDKAAAGGSPQAILLSARKTMLAGDFAAAAPRLRAGLDKLPSDRQAALWLYLARVRSGEPELAKAELNAAFARGSRDEWPTPLADFYLGKLTADKLLRAAADDRAQGTLRSCHALAAMREWQLAHGQQEASAALATRAAALCATGSAAGIWRSGQFIPADGG
;
A
#
# COMPACT_ATOMS: atom_id res chain seq x y z
N MET A 1 78.57 -22.95 -75.81
CA MET A 1 78.63 -21.49 -76.01
C MET A 1 77.26 -20.90 -75.66
N LYS A 2 77.24 -19.70 -75.08
CA LYS A 2 76.26 -19.13 -74.13
C LYS A 2 74.77 -19.10 -74.54
N PRO A 3 73.85 -19.00 -73.56
CA PRO A 3 72.44 -19.40 -73.68
C PRO A 3 71.47 -18.24 -73.96
N ILE A 4 70.27 -18.62 -74.37
CA ILE A 4 69.10 -17.80 -74.71
C ILE A 4 68.18 -17.64 -73.50
N SER A 5 67.42 -16.53 -73.49
CA SER A 5 66.06 -16.33 -72.91
C SER A 5 66.00 -15.40 -71.69
N SER A 6 65.04 -14.48 -71.51
CA SER A 6 64.11 -13.78 -72.41
C SER A 6 63.40 -12.67 -71.61
N ARG A 7 63.02 -11.59 -72.31
CA ARG A 7 61.85 -10.69 -72.13
C ARG A 7 61.70 -9.83 -70.85
N THR A 8 61.82 -8.52 -71.08
CA THR A 8 61.16 -7.37 -70.44
C THR A 8 61.13 -6.30 -71.56
N LEU A 9 60.19 -5.39 -71.79
CA LEU A 9 59.14 -4.71 -71.03
C LEU A 9 58.27 -4.02 -72.12
N LEU A 10 56.93 -4.08 -72.07
CA LEU A 10 56.10 -3.17 -72.88
C LEU A 10 54.91 -2.68 -72.05
N ALA A 11 54.74 -1.36 -72.08
CA ALA A 11 53.80 -0.56 -71.31
C ALA A 11 52.32 -0.83 -71.63
N LEU A 12 51.46 -0.70 -70.62
CA LEU A 12 50.04 -0.42 -70.82
C LEU A 12 49.54 0.62 -69.82
N LEU A 13 48.96 1.69 -70.36
CA LEU A 13 48.25 2.76 -69.66
C LEU A 13 47.02 2.20 -68.92
N LEU A 14 46.93 2.44 -67.62
CA LEU A 14 45.71 2.21 -66.82
C LEU A 14 45.09 3.56 -66.47
N ALA A 15 43.92 3.82 -67.05
CA ALA A 15 43.03 4.88 -66.62
C ALA A 15 42.48 4.52 -65.23
N PHE A 16 42.85 5.28 -64.21
CA PHE A 16 42.22 5.22 -62.89
C PHE A 16 40.83 5.87 -62.99
N SER A 17 39.78 5.06 -63.09
CA SER A 17 38.42 5.51 -62.78
C SER A 17 38.34 5.73 -61.27
N ALA A 18 38.28 6.99 -60.85
CA ALA A 18 37.90 7.35 -59.48
C ALA A 18 36.46 6.91 -59.26
N SER A 19 36.29 5.70 -58.72
CA SER A 19 35.02 5.24 -58.20
C SER A 19 34.86 5.87 -56.82
N THR A 20 34.13 6.97 -56.73
CA THR A 20 33.59 7.44 -55.46
C THR A 20 32.68 6.33 -54.94
N VAL A 21 33.18 5.51 -54.01
CA VAL A 21 32.31 4.70 -53.16
C VAL A 21 31.54 5.71 -52.33
N ALA A 22 30.32 6.02 -52.74
CA ALA A 22 29.35 6.62 -51.84
C ALA A 22 29.24 5.62 -50.69
N ALA A 23 29.74 6.00 -49.51
CA ALA A 23 29.32 5.35 -48.28
C ALA A 23 27.79 5.52 -48.27
N ALA A 24 27.08 4.42 -48.51
CA ALA A 24 25.66 4.39 -48.23
C ALA A 24 25.56 4.59 -46.72
N ASP A 25 25.29 5.82 -46.29
CA ASP A 25 24.89 6.11 -44.93
C ASP A 25 23.71 5.19 -44.64
N ALA A 26 23.94 4.17 -43.80
CA ALA A 26 22.87 3.30 -43.35
C ALA A 26 21.83 4.21 -42.70
N GLU A 27 20.58 4.17 -43.20
CA GLU A 27 19.50 4.94 -42.58
C GLU A 27 19.51 4.67 -41.06
N PRO A 28 19.43 5.72 -40.21
CA PRO A 28 19.37 5.51 -38.77
C PRO A 28 18.22 4.57 -38.48
N ALA A 29 18.52 3.46 -37.81
CA ALA A 29 17.55 2.40 -37.60
C ALA A 29 16.33 2.97 -36.88
N ARG A 30 15.15 2.87 -37.50
CA ARG A 30 13.89 3.41 -36.97
C ARG A 30 13.60 2.85 -35.57
N CYS A 31 13.08 3.69 -34.68
CA CYS A 31 12.64 3.27 -33.35
C CYS A 31 11.56 2.20 -33.47
N GLN A 32 11.76 1.09 -32.76
CA GLN A 32 10.79 0.02 -32.59
C GLN A 32 10.35 0.00 -31.13
N TYR A 33 9.13 0.45 -30.87
CA TYR A 33 8.56 0.55 -29.53
C TYR A 33 7.48 -0.51 -29.32
N THR A 34 7.90 -1.70 -28.88
CA THR A 34 7.04 -2.89 -28.87
C THR A 34 6.44 -3.11 -27.49
N ARG A 35 5.10 -3.17 -27.38
CA ARG A 35 4.43 -3.62 -26.17
C ARG A 35 4.75 -5.09 -25.90
N VAL A 36 5.26 -5.41 -24.71
CA VAL A 36 5.67 -6.77 -24.34
C VAL A 36 4.79 -7.41 -23.27
N ALA A 37 4.14 -6.62 -22.42
CA ALA A 37 3.29 -7.13 -21.35
C ALA A 37 2.25 -6.11 -20.91
N ARG A 38 1.19 -6.61 -20.28
CA ARG A 38 0.16 -5.83 -19.59
C ARG A 38 -0.07 -6.42 -18.21
N LEU A 39 -0.30 -5.56 -17.25
CA LEU A 39 -0.58 -5.92 -15.87
C LEU A 39 -1.85 -5.18 -15.44
N PRO A 40 -2.99 -5.89 -15.32
CA PRO A 40 -4.23 -5.30 -14.86
C PRO A 40 -4.09 -4.77 -13.43
N LEU A 41 -4.73 -3.64 -13.15
CA LEU A 41 -4.76 -3.03 -11.83
C LEU A 41 -6.16 -3.12 -11.23
N GLN A 42 -6.20 -3.14 -9.90
CA GLN A 42 -7.42 -3.05 -9.12
C GLN A 42 -7.17 -2.29 -7.82
N TYR A 43 -8.22 -1.69 -7.29
CA TYR A 43 -8.19 -1.11 -5.94
C TYR A 43 -8.59 -2.17 -4.92
N THR A 44 -7.74 -2.40 -3.93
CA THR A 44 -7.92 -3.45 -2.92
C THR A 44 -7.72 -2.90 -1.52
N GLY A 45 -8.48 -3.42 -0.57
CA GLY A 45 -8.32 -3.17 0.86
C GLY A 45 -8.88 -1.84 1.34
N PRO A 46 -8.76 -1.56 2.64
CA PRO A 46 -9.42 -0.43 3.28
C PRO A 46 -8.92 0.94 2.80
N ALA A 47 -7.66 1.02 2.33
CA ALA A 47 -7.10 2.23 1.75
C ALA A 47 -7.19 2.25 0.22
N LEU A 48 -7.89 1.28 -0.39
CA LEU A 48 -8.05 1.13 -1.85
C LEU A 48 -6.70 1.20 -2.57
N GLN A 49 -5.73 0.42 -2.09
CA GLN A 49 -4.40 0.38 -2.68
C GLN A 49 -4.40 -0.15 -4.11
N ILE A 50 -3.47 0.36 -4.93
CA ILE A 50 -3.27 -0.09 -6.31
C ILE A 50 -2.58 -1.46 -6.27
N THR A 51 -3.29 -2.49 -6.70
CA THR A 51 -2.82 -3.87 -6.64
C THR A 51 -2.99 -4.56 -7.99
N THR A 52 -2.28 -5.66 -8.17
CA THR A 52 -2.47 -6.62 -9.27
C THR A 52 -2.57 -8.03 -8.69
N GLU A 53 -3.15 -8.95 -9.47
CA GLU A 53 -3.11 -10.37 -9.18
C GLU A 53 -1.79 -11.02 -9.66
N GLY A 54 -1.42 -12.11 -8.99
CA GLY A 54 -0.24 -12.91 -9.28
C GLY A 54 -0.28 -14.26 -8.55
N SER A 55 0.87 -14.93 -8.42
CA SER A 55 1.01 -16.17 -7.65
C SER A 55 2.31 -16.22 -6.86
N ILE A 56 2.27 -16.90 -5.72
CA ILE A 56 3.45 -17.30 -4.93
C ILE A 56 3.31 -18.80 -4.73
N ASP A 57 4.27 -19.58 -5.23
CA ASP A 57 4.29 -21.04 -5.20
C ASP A 57 2.98 -21.67 -5.71
N GLY A 58 2.48 -21.16 -6.84
CA GLY A 58 1.23 -21.61 -7.47
C GLY A 58 -0.06 -21.18 -6.75
N THR A 59 0.03 -20.51 -5.59
CA THR A 59 -1.12 -20.02 -4.84
C THR A 59 -1.43 -18.57 -5.20
N PRO A 60 -2.67 -18.22 -5.62
CA PRO A 60 -3.06 -16.86 -5.98
C PRO A 60 -2.70 -15.82 -4.92
N ALA A 61 -2.08 -14.72 -5.34
CA ALA A 61 -1.52 -13.68 -4.48
C ALA A 61 -1.93 -12.29 -4.99
N ARG A 62 -2.35 -11.42 -4.08
CA ARG A 62 -2.54 -9.99 -4.38
C ARG A 62 -1.24 -9.24 -4.14
N MET A 63 -0.86 -8.38 -5.06
CA MET A 63 0.43 -7.69 -5.01
C MET A 63 0.22 -6.18 -5.08
N LEU A 64 0.72 -5.45 -4.08
CA LEU A 64 0.81 -4.00 -4.12
C LEU A 64 1.78 -3.60 -5.23
N VAL A 65 1.35 -2.70 -6.11
CA VAL A 65 2.23 -2.11 -7.11
C VAL A 65 2.89 -0.89 -6.49
N ASP A 66 4.22 -0.92 -6.33
CA ASP A 66 4.94 0.12 -5.61
C ASP A 66 6.21 0.56 -6.37
N THR A 67 6.07 1.63 -7.17
CA THR A 67 7.20 2.26 -7.86
C THR A 67 8.13 3.03 -6.92
N GLY A 68 7.77 3.26 -5.66
CA GLY A 68 8.61 3.90 -4.64
C GLY A 68 9.47 2.89 -3.87
N ALA A 69 9.10 1.62 -3.86
CA ALA A 69 9.87 0.56 -3.23
C ALA A 69 11.11 0.17 -4.04
N HIS A 70 12.25 0.09 -3.35
CA HIS A 70 13.55 -0.29 -3.93
C HIS A 70 13.68 -1.80 -4.18
N GLU A 71 12.80 -2.61 -3.58
CA GLU A 71 12.85 -4.06 -3.63
C GLU A 71 11.45 -4.68 -3.69
N THR A 72 11.37 -5.94 -4.11
CA THR A 72 10.14 -6.74 -4.08
C THR A 72 10.09 -7.55 -2.78
N PHE A 73 9.03 -7.37 -1.99
CA PHE A 73 8.88 -7.99 -0.68
C PHE A 73 7.64 -8.85 -0.59
N LEU A 74 7.68 -9.93 0.19
CA LEU A 74 6.48 -10.59 0.69
C LEU A 74 6.00 -9.89 1.96
N THR A 75 4.70 -9.95 2.25
CA THR A 75 4.15 -9.52 3.53
C THR A 75 4.07 -10.69 4.50
N ARG A 76 4.12 -10.40 5.81
CA ARG A 76 3.82 -11.41 6.84
C ARG A 76 2.48 -12.10 6.58
N THR A 77 1.41 -11.34 6.28
CA THR A 77 0.10 -11.88 5.89
C THR A 77 0.20 -12.88 4.72
N GLY A 78 0.95 -12.53 3.67
CA GLY A 78 1.11 -13.38 2.49
C GLY A 78 1.83 -14.70 2.77
N THR A 79 2.81 -14.67 3.67
CA THR A 79 3.56 -15.86 4.10
C THR A 79 2.77 -16.73 5.08
N GLU A 80 2.05 -16.14 6.04
CA GLU A 80 1.25 -16.87 7.02
C GLU A 80 0.07 -17.61 6.37
N ARG A 81 -0.61 -16.99 5.39
CA ARG A 81 -1.69 -17.65 4.62
C ARG A 81 -1.22 -18.91 3.90
N ARG A 82 0.07 -18.99 3.58
CA ARG A 82 0.71 -20.11 2.87
C ARG A 82 1.48 -21.06 3.79
N GLY A 83 1.44 -20.83 5.10
CA GLY A 83 2.18 -21.64 6.07
C GLY A 83 3.69 -21.62 5.86
N MET A 84 4.24 -20.56 5.25
CA MET A 84 5.67 -20.48 4.93
C MET A 84 6.51 -20.27 6.18
N SER A 85 7.69 -20.86 6.20
CA SER A 85 8.68 -20.71 7.28
C SER A 85 9.53 -19.47 7.03
N LEU A 86 9.73 -18.67 8.09
CA LEU A 86 10.52 -17.44 8.03
C LEU A 86 11.87 -17.62 8.73
N HIS A 87 12.92 -17.13 8.10
CA HIS A 87 14.26 -17.02 8.69
C HIS A 87 14.57 -15.55 8.95
N ASN A 88 15.05 -15.22 10.15
CA ASN A 88 15.44 -13.85 10.47
C ASN A 88 16.78 -13.54 9.79
N THR A 89 16.85 -12.42 9.06
CA THR A 89 18.08 -12.01 8.35
C THR A 89 18.99 -11.11 9.19
N GLY A 90 18.51 -10.61 10.34
CA GLY A 90 19.18 -9.58 11.13
C GLY A 90 19.18 -8.18 10.49
N LYS A 91 18.55 -8.00 9.32
CA LYS A 91 18.45 -6.73 8.61
C LYS A 91 17.16 -6.00 8.94
N VAL A 92 17.15 -4.69 8.70
CA VAL A 92 16.01 -3.81 8.98
C VAL A 92 15.68 -3.02 7.71
N ALA A 93 14.41 -2.99 7.32
CA ALA A 93 13.89 -2.12 6.27
C ALA A 93 13.46 -0.79 6.87
N HIS A 94 13.53 0.28 6.07
CA HIS A 94 13.07 1.62 6.44
C HIS A 94 11.95 2.06 5.49
N GLY A 95 10.92 2.69 6.03
CA GLY A 95 9.86 3.30 5.26
C GLY A 95 9.13 4.38 6.06
N ALA A 96 8.01 4.86 5.52
CA ALA A 96 7.26 5.97 6.11
C ALA A 96 6.74 5.71 7.53
N GLY A 97 6.57 4.44 7.92
CA GLY A 97 6.23 4.01 9.28
C GLY A 97 7.44 3.78 10.18
N GLY A 98 8.66 4.13 9.79
CA GLY A 98 9.88 3.85 10.54
C GLY A 98 10.61 2.61 10.06
N SER A 99 11.02 1.73 10.98
CA SER A 99 11.88 0.59 10.68
C SER A 99 11.19 -0.73 11.05
N THR A 100 11.39 -1.78 10.25
CA THR A 100 10.89 -3.14 10.52
C THR A 100 11.95 -4.19 10.23
N TRP A 101 11.96 -5.30 10.96
CA TRP A 101 12.81 -6.44 10.65
C TRP A 101 12.51 -7.03 9.26
N ILE A 102 13.56 -7.47 8.58
CA ILE A 102 13.49 -8.23 7.35
C ILE A 102 13.70 -9.70 7.68
N TYR A 103 12.75 -10.52 7.27
CA TYR A 103 12.88 -11.98 7.25
C TYR A 103 13.13 -12.43 5.81
N GLU A 104 13.44 -13.70 5.63
CA GLU A 104 13.48 -14.34 4.33
C GLU A 104 12.75 -15.67 4.36
N THR A 105 12.22 -16.06 3.20
CA THR A 105 11.61 -17.36 3.00
C THR A 105 11.95 -17.90 1.61
N ARG A 106 11.88 -19.21 1.45
CA ARG A 106 12.12 -19.83 0.14
C ARG A 106 10.84 -19.75 -0.69
N VAL A 107 10.99 -19.27 -1.92
CA VAL A 107 9.95 -19.23 -2.95
C VAL A 107 10.44 -20.02 -4.16
N SER A 108 9.65 -20.96 -4.62
CA SER A 108 9.92 -21.77 -5.83
C SER A 108 9.45 -21.07 -7.11
N GLU A 109 8.37 -20.31 -7.00
CA GLU A 109 7.79 -19.53 -8.10
C GLU A 109 7.15 -18.24 -7.60
N PHE A 110 7.44 -17.13 -8.28
CA PHE A 110 6.76 -15.86 -8.09
C PHE A 110 6.29 -15.33 -9.45
N SER A 111 5.03 -14.91 -9.57
CA SER A 111 4.52 -14.35 -10.82
C SER A 111 3.57 -13.18 -10.59
N ALA A 112 3.61 -12.19 -11.49
CA ALA A 112 2.65 -11.11 -11.57
C ALA A 112 2.36 -10.78 -13.03
N GLY A 113 1.09 -10.87 -13.43
CA GLY A 113 0.72 -10.82 -14.85
C GLY A 113 1.48 -11.86 -15.69
N PRO A 114 2.00 -11.50 -16.87
CA PRO A 114 2.74 -12.45 -17.73
C PRO A 114 4.17 -12.72 -17.26
N ALA A 115 4.69 -11.98 -16.28
CA ALA A 115 6.05 -12.16 -15.77
C ALA A 115 6.08 -13.25 -14.70
N ARG A 116 7.02 -14.19 -14.84
CA ARG A 116 7.21 -15.32 -13.92
C ARG A 116 8.69 -15.58 -13.67
N THR A 117 9.08 -15.62 -12.41
CA THR A 117 10.40 -16.10 -12.01
C THR A 117 10.38 -17.62 -12.00
N HIS A 118 11.40 -18.24 -12.61
CA HIS A 118 11.56 -19.69 -12.61
C HIS A 118 12.82 -20.01 -11.82
N GLY A 119 12.67 -20.56 -10.61
CA GLY A 119 13.81 -21.00 -9.79
C GLY A 119 13.58 -20.82 -8.28
N ARG A 120 14.15 -21.74 -7.50
CA ARG A 120 14.17 -21.66 -6.03
C ARG A 120 15.03 -20.47 -5.59
N GLY A 121 14.40 -19.42 -5.09
CA GLY A 121 15.07 -18.24 -4.53
C GLY A 121 14.67 -17.98 -3.09
N TYR A 122 15.46 -17.16 -2.39
CA TYR A 122 15.01 -16.54 -1.14
C TYR A 122 14.39 -15.19 -1.48
N MET A 123 13.18 -14.94 -0.97
CA MET A 123 12.54 -13.63 -1.04
C MET A 123 12.50 -13.01 0.35
N GLN A 124 12.71 -11.69 0.39
CA GLN A 124 12.63 -10.92 1.61
C GLN A 124 11.16 -10.74 2.03
N VAL A 125 10.92 -10.75 3.34
CA VAL A 125 9.61 -10.64 3.96
C VAL A 125 9.64 -9.48 4.94
N LEU A 126 8.75 -8.52 4.75
CA LEU A 126 8.57 -7.41 5.69
C LEU A 126 7.72 -7.89 6.87
N ASN A 127 8.25 -7.70 8.08
CA ASN A 127 7.60 -8.16 9.30
C ASN A 127 6.33 -7.37 9.60
N GLU A 128 6.45 -6.04 9.64
CA GLU A 128 5.44 -5.15 10.15
C GLU A 128 5.11 -4.03 9.15
N PHE A 129 3.82 -3.82 9.01
CA PHE A 129 3.22 -2.62 8.45
C PHE A 129 2.41 -1.98 9.58
N GLY A 130 2.23 -0.67 9.57
CA GLY A 130 1.35 0.01 10.54
C GLY A 130 -0.14 -0.38 10.46
N PHE A 131 -0.49 -1.38 9.64
CA PHE A 131 -1.81 -1.97 9.45
C PHE A 131 -1.66 -3.42 8.97
N THR A 132 -2.70 -4.26 9.10
CA THR A 132 -2.72 -5.59 8.46
C THR A 132 -2.90 -5.44 6.94
N PRO A 133 -1.90 -5.76 6.10
CA PRO A 133 -2.02 -5.55 4.67
C PRO A 133 -3.06 -6.46 4.04
N SER A 134 -3.84 -5.91 3.13
CA SER A 134 -4.78 -6.64 2.28
C SER A 134 -4.08 -7.42 1.16
N PHE A 135 -2.79 -7.18 0.94
CA PHE A 135 -1.96 -7.78 -0.10
C PHE A 135 -0.91 -8.75 0.47
N ASP A 136 -0.50 -9.70 -0.36
CA ASP A 136 0.44 -10.78 -0.04
C ASP A 136 1.90 -10.40 -0.33
N ALA A 137 2.13 -9.49 -1.26
CA ALA A 137 3.45 -9.03 -1.67
C ALA A 137 3.42 -7.57 -2.16
N LEU A 138 4.59 -6.99 -2.30
CA LEU A 138 4.84 -5.68 -2.89
C LEU A 138 5.78 -5.88 -4.09
N LEU A 139 5.39 -5.34 -5.25
CA LEU A 139 6.19 -5.31 -6.47
C LEU A 139 6.95 -3.99 -6.51
N GLY A 140 8.26 -4.07 -6.28
CA GLY A 140 9.14 -2.90 -6.27
C GLY A 140 9.75 -2.60 -7.63
N SER A 141 10.63 -1.60 -7.64
CA SER A 141 11.35 -1.15 -8.84
C SER A 141 12.14 -2.24 -9.58
N PRO A 142 12.74 -3.28 -8.95
CA PRO A 142 13.43 -4.34 -9.70
C PRO A 142 12.51 -5.14 -10.62
N PHE A 143 11.21 -5.20 -10.28
CA PHE A 143 10.20 -5.84 -11.12
C PHE A 143 9.57 -4.84 -12.10
N LEU A 144 9.17 -3.67 -11.60
CA LEU A 144 8.37 -2.70 -12.36
C LEU A 144 9.21 -1.90 -13.36
N LEU A 145 10.42 -1.49 -12.99
CA LEU A 145 11.20 -0.48 -13.72
C LEU A 145 12.39 -1.08 -14.50
N GLN A 146 12.31 -2.38 -14.82
CA GLN A 146 13.30 -3.08 -15.64
C GLN A 146 13.23 -2.71 -17.13
N THR A 147 12.14 -2.08 -17.57
CA THR A 147 11.92 -1.64 -18.95
C THR A 147 10.98 -0.44 -18.95
N ASP A 148 10.64 0.10 -20.12
CA ASP A 148 9.74 1.24 -20.19
C ASP A 148 8.34 0.84 -19.68
N LEU A 149 7.80 1.61 -18.73
CA LEU A 149 6.56 1.31 -18.02
C LEU A 149 5.57 2.45 -18.18
N GLU A 150 4.42 2.17 -18.78
CA GLU A 150 3.27 3.07 -18.78
C GLU A 150 2.26 2.65 -17.71
N ILE A 151 1.72 3.60 -16.95
CA ILE A 151 0.64 3.42 -15.98
C ILE A 151 -0.49 4.41 -16.25
N SER A 152 -1.73 3.90 -16.17
CA SER A 152 -2.95 4.71 -16.20
C SER A 152 -3.99 4.07 -15.28
N LEU A 153 -4.38 4.80 -14.23
CA LEU A 153 -5.42 4.34 -13.29
C LEU A 153 -6.82 4.46 -13.90
N ALA A 154 -7.03 5.38 -14.84
CA ALA A 154 -8.28 5.49 -15.58
C ALA A 154 -8.57 4.24 -16.42
N THR A 155 -7.53 3.61 -16.98
CA THR A 155 -7.63 2.34 -17.72
C THR A 155 -7.32 1.11 -16.86
N LYS A 156 -6.96 1.31 -15.58
CA LYS A 156 -6.55 0.28 -14.63
C LYS A 156 -5.54 -0.71 -15.23
N GLU A 157 -4.50 -0.19 -15.87
CA GLU A 157 -3.50 -1.03 -16.53
C GLU A 157 -2.10 -0.42 -16.41
N ILE A 158 -1.12 -1.31 -16.21
CA ILE A 158 0.29 -1.05 -16.52
C ILE A 158 0.64 -1.74 -17.83
N THR A 159 1.33 -1.04 -18.72
CA THR A 159 1.85 -1.59 -19.97
C THR A 159 3.37 -1.49 -19.99
N PHE A 160 4.03 -2.60 -20.31
CA PHE A 160 5.48 -2.66 -20.46
C PHE A 160 5.86 -2.63 -21.94
N PHE A 161 6.91 -1.89 -22.26
CA PHE A 161 7.44 -1.73 -23.62
C PHE A 161 8.90 -2.12 -23.68
N ARG A 162 9.29 -2.74 -24.80
CA ARG A 162 10.69 -2.98 -25.16
C ARG A 162 11.09 -2.02 -26.28
N PRO A 163 11.82 -0.94 -25.96
CA PRO A 163 12.35 -0.02 -26.96
C PRO A 163 13.59 -0.59 -27.64
N LYS A 164 13.71 -0.38 -28.96
CA LYS A 164 14.92 -0.63 -29.74
C LYS A 164 15.17 0.56 -30.66
N ASN A 165 16.36 1.15 -30.57
CA ASN A 165 16.77 2.35 -31.33
C ASN A 165 15.87 3.57 -31.06
N CYS A 166 15.38 3.73 -29.83
CA CYS A 166 14.43 4.79 -29.47
C CYS A 166 15.04 5.93 -28.65
N LYS A 167 16.36 5.97 -28.42
CA LYS A 167 17.01 6.92 -27.49
C LYS A 167 16.60 8.38 -27.75
N ASP A 168 16.57 8.79 -29.01
CA ASP A 168 16.27 10.16 -29.43
C ASP A 168 14.83 10.33 -29.97
N SER A 169 13.99 9.29 -29.84
CA SER A 169 12.61 9.32 -30.31
C SER A 169 11.66 9.87 -29.24
N TYR A 170 10.64 10.62 -29.65
CA TYR A 170 9.56 11.02 -28.76
C TYR A 170 8.60 9.83 -28.52
N LEU A 171 8.36 9.48 -27.25
CA LEU A 171 7.56 8.30 -26.88
C LEU A 171 6.16 8.64 -26.33
N GLY A 172 5.76 9.91 -26.35
CA GLY A 172 4.41 10.36 -25.99
C GLY A 172 3.38 10.06 -27.07
N TYR A 173 3.13 8.77 -27.35
CA TYR A 173 2.38 8.37 -28.55
C TYR A 173 0.85 8.47 -28.42
N TRP A 174 0.30 8.70 -27.22
CA TRP A 174 -1.14 8.57 -26.98
C TRP A 174 -1.94 9.87 -27.12
N ASN A 175 -1.30 11.04 -27.04
CA ASN A 175 -1.91 12.33 -27.38
C ASN A 175 -0.83 13.37 -27.76
N GLU A 176 -1.25 14.54 -28.26
CA GLU A 176 -0.33 15.61 -28.69
C GLU A 176 0.18 16.48 -27.53
N ASN A 177 -0.45 16.41 -26.35
CA ASN A 177 -0.16 17.24 -25.17
C ASN A 177 0.73 16.51 -24.14
N VAL A 178 1.40 15.42 -24.53
CA VAL A 178 2.27 14.69 -23.60
C VAL A 178 3.51 15.53 -23.30
N LEU A 179 3.65 15.91 -22.04
CA LEU A 179 4.84 16.57 -21.53
C LEU A 179 5.93 15.53 -21.31
N SER A 180 7.19 15.95 -21.45
CA SER A 180 8.34 15.11 -21.13
C SER A 180 9.34 15.87 -20.26
N ILE A 181 9.82 15.24 -19.20
CA ILE A 181 10.86 15.78 -18.33
C ILE A 181 11.98 14.74 -18.13
N PRO A 182 13.24 15.16 -17.95
CA PRO A 182 14.30 14.23 -17.58
C PRO A 182 14.14 13.79 -16.13
N PHE A 183 14.62 12.59 -15.82
CA PHE A 183 14.84 12.13 -14.46
C PHE A 183 16.27 11.61 -14.28
N GLU A 184 16.68 11.51 -13.02
CA GLU A 184 17.93 10.87 -12.61
C GLU A 184 17.62 9.60 -11.82
N ARG A 185 18.54 8.64 -11.82
CA ARG A 185 18.50 7.47 -10.95
C ARG A 185 19.59 7.60 -9.90
N PRO A 186 19.30 7.44 -8.60
CA PRO A 186 20.33 7.47 -7.56
C PRO A 186 21.47 6.52 -7.88
N ALA A 187 22.71 7.01 -7.87
CA ALA A 187 23.87 6.16 -8.05
C ALA A 187 24.21 5.42 -6.74
N ASN A 188 24.36 4.09 -6.81
CA ASN A 188 24.97 3.17 -5.83
C ASN A 188 25.33 3.82 -4.47
N SER A 189 24.41 3.76 -3.48
CA SER A 189 24.74 4.16 -2.10
C SER A 189 25.22 3.01 -1.21
N GLY A 190 25.66 1.89 -1.81
CA GLY A 190 26.17 0.71 -1.11
C GLY A 190 25.26 -0.51 -1.27
N PHE A 191 25.62 -1.62 -0.63
CA PHE A 191 25.14 -3.01 -0.83
C PHE A 191 23.61 -3.29 -0.75
N THR A 192 22.75 -2.27 -0.76
CA THR A 192 21.28 -2.36 -0.76
C THR A 192 20.58 -1.38 -1.70
N ASP A 193 21.31 -0.55 -2.46
CA ASP A 193 20.72 0.59 -3.18
C ASP A 193 21.13 0.63 -4.66
N GLN A 194 20.58 -0.29 -5.44
CA GLN A 194 20.44 -0.12 -6.89
C GLN A 194 19.06 0.48 -7.19
N GLY A 195 18.82 1.70 -6.71
CA GLY A 195 17.52 2.36 -6.88
C GLY A 195 17.21 2.64 -8.35
N LEU A 196 16.40 1.78 -8.98
CA LEU A 196 15.82 2.05 -10.29
C LEU A 196 14.76 3.16 -10.21
N ASN A 197 14.39 3.62 -9.01
CA ASN A 197 13.38 4.64 -8.74
C ASN A 197 13.78 6.01 -9.37
N PRO A 198 12.98 6.52 -10.32
CA PRO A 198 13.25 7.79 -11.00
C PRO A 198 13.03 9.00 -10.09
N HIS A 199 14.03 9.87 -10.00
CA HIS A 199 13.94 11.13 -9.30
C HIS A 199 13.95 12.30 -10.29
N PHE A 200 13.00 13.21 -10.19
CA PHE A 200 12.88 14.37 -11.08
C PHE A 200 12.63 15.65 -10.29
N THR A 201 12.71 16.79 -10.96
CA THR A 201 12.49 18.10 -10.32
C THR A 201 11.04 18.55 -10.47
N VAL A 202 10.45 18.99 -9.36
CA VAL A 202 9.19 19.73 -9.32
C VAL A 202 9.41 21.08 -8.64
N GLN A 203 8.44 21.99 -8.73
CA GLN A 203 8.45 23.21 -7.94
C GLN A 203 7.18 23.31 -7.09
N VAL A 204 7.34 23.64 -5.81
CA VAL A 204 6.23 23.91 -4.90
C VAL A 204 6.37 25.34 -4.39
N ASN A 205 5.38 26.19 -4.68
CA ASN A 205 5.45 27.64 -4.45
C ASN A 205 6.75 28.27 -5.00
N GLY A 206 7.21 27.82 -6.17
CA GLY A 206 8.44 28.28 -6.83
C GLY A 206 9.74 27.72 -6.26
N GLN A 207 9.68 26.86 -5.23
CA GLN A 207 10.86 26.20 -4.68
C GLN A 207 11.11 24.88 -5.38
N LYS A 208 12.31 24.71 -5.94
CA LYS A 208 12.73 23.45 -6.56
C LYS A 208 12.84 22.34 -5.51
N MET A 209 12.28 21.19 -5.83
CA MET A 209 12.21 20.02 -4.96
C MET A 209 12.49 18.77 -5.77
N ARG A 210 13.15 17.80 -5.14
CA ARG A 210 13.31 16.47 -5.72
C ARG A 210 12.03 15.68 -5.48
N ALA A 211 11.50 15.04 -6.51
CA ALA A 211 10.29 14.25 -6.44
C ALA A 211 10.48 12.83 -6.99
N MET A 212 9.59 11.93 -6.59
CA MET A 212 9.37 10.63 -7.22
C MET A 212 7.88 10.36 -7.38
N ILE A 213 7.52 9.43 -8.26
CA ILE A 213 6.18 8.84 -8.30
C ILE A 213 6.21 7.52 -7.54
N ASP A 214 5.29 7.38 -6.59
CA ASP A 214 5.15 6.21 -5.73
C ASP A 214 3.71 5.69 -5.82
N THR A 215 3.50 4.60 -6.56
CA THR A 215 2.18 3.96 -6.67
C THR A 215 1.74 3.27 -5.37
N GLY A 216 2.66 3.00 -4.44
CA GLY A 216 2.35 2.49 -3.10
C GLY A 216 1.73 3.57 -2.20
N ALA A 217 2.08 4.84 -2.43
CA ALA A 217 1.50 5.98 -1.73
C ALA A 217 0.09 6.31 -2.26
N GLN A 218 -0.92 6.27 -1.40
CA GLN A 218 -2.31 6.62 -1.78
C GLN A 218 -2.52 8.12 -1.97
N VAL A 219 -1.63 8.91 -1.37
CA VAL A 219 -1.70 10.36 -1.29
C VAL A 219 -0.32 10.95 -1.56
N SER A 220 -0.30 12.13 -2.17
CA SER A 220 0.94 12.87 -2.42
C SER A 220 1.43 13.54 -1.13
N LEU A 221 2.73 13.44 -0.87
CA LEU A 221 3.37 13.85 0.38
C LEU A 221 4.52 14.82 0.11
N VAL A 222 4.66 15.82 0.98
CA VAL A 222 5.80 16.74 1.03
C VAL A 222 6.49 16.56 2.38
N SER A 223 7.82 16.41 2.38
CA SER A 223 8.59 16.33 3.64
C SER A 223 8.47 17.65 4.44
N LEU A 224 8.57 17.58 5.76
CA LEU A 224 8.44 18.78 6.60
C LEU A 224 9.52 19.82 6.26
N ALA A 225 10.77 19.39 6.05
CA ALA A 225 11.84 20.25 5.58
C ALA A 225 11.51 20.93 4.24
N ALA A 226 11.00 20.20 3.25
CA ALA A 226 10.62 20.77 1.95
C ALA A 226 9.44 21.72 2.06
N ALA A 227 8.40 21.33 2.79
CA ALA A 227 7.22 22.13 3.02
C ALA A 227 7.58 23.48 3.65
N ARG A 228 8.48 23.49 4.65
CA ARG A 228 8.97 24.72 5.28
C ARG A 228 9.66 25.66 4.29
N ARG A 229 10.48 25.12 3.37
CA ARG A 229 11.08 25.93 2.28
C ARG A 229 10.01 26.57 1.39
N ALA A 230 8.90 25.87 1.16
CA ALA A 230 7.75 26.37 0.40
C ALA A 230 6.75 27.21 1.23
N GLY A 231 7.11 27.61 2.45
CA GLY A 231 6.32 28.53 3.28
C GLY A 231 5.29 27.86 4.19
N PHE A 232 5.35 26.54 4.39
CA PHE A 232 4.52 25.85 5.37
C PHE A 232 5.02 26.05 6.80
N THR A 233 4.11 26.31 7.72
CA THR A 233 4.34 26.35 9.16
C THR A 233 3.24 25.55 9.87
N PRO A 234 3.56 24.55 10.72
CA PRO A 234 2.58 23.62 11.29
C PRO A 234 1.38 24.23 12.02
N ASP A 235 1.55 25.44 12.57
CA ASP A 235 0.54 26.13 13.37
C ASP A 235 -0.07 27.35 12.63
N ALA A 236 0.19 27.49 11.33
CA ALA A 236 -0.39 28.59 10.54
C ALA A 236 -1.89 28.42 10.30
N PRO A 237 -2.64 29.54 10.15
CA PRO A 237 -4.03 29.50 9.71
C PRO A 237 -4.17 28.74 8.39
N GLY A 238 -5.15 27.83 8.33
CA GLY A 238 -5.41 26.98 7.16
C GLY A 238 -4.67 25.65 7.15
N VAL A 239 -3.80 25.38 8.13
CA VAL A 239 -3.24 24.05 8.34
C VAL A 239 -4.25 23.17 9.08
N THR A 240 -4.61 22.05 8.48
CA THR A 240 -5.43 21.03 9.14
C THR A 240 -4.51 19.94 9.67
N ALA A 241 -4.52 19.68 10.98
CA ALA A 241 -3.87 18.48 11.51
C ALA A 241 -4.57 17.25 10.92
N ALA A 242 -3.83 16.43 10.18
CA ALA A 242 -4.34 15.20 9.62
C ALA A 242 -3.99 14.05 10.58
N GLY A 243 -4.82 13.00 10.61
CA GLY A 243 -4.48 11.77 11.32
C GLY A 243 -3.11 11.23 10.90
N ASN A 244 -2.51 10.40 11.75
CA ASN A 244 -1.16 9.89 11.51
C ASN A 244 -1.09 9.04 10.22
N PHE A 245 0.02 9.15 9.50
CA PHE A 245 0.32 8.29 8.35
C PHE A 245 0.97 6.98 8.82
N THR A 246 0.60 5.86 8.20
CA THR A 246 1.14 4.51 8.46
C THR A 246 1.76 3.93 7.20
N GLY A 247 2.89 3.23 7.31
CA GLY A 247 3.58 2.57 6.21
C GLY A 247 4.36 1.36 6.71
N VAL A 248 5.48 1.02 6.07
CA VAL A 248 6.42 0.00 6.56
C VAL A 248 6.99 0.44 7.93
N GLY A 249 6.85 -0.40 8.96
CA GLY A 249 7.17 -0.09 10.37
C GLY A 249 5.99 0.40 11.22
N GLU A 250 6.18 0.45 12.55
CA GLU A 250 5.11 0.70 13.54
C GLU A 250 4.89 2.17 13.94
N ARG A 251 5.82 3.08 13.58
CA ARG A 251 5.76 4.48 14.01
C ARG A 251 4.72 5.25 13.22
N LYS A 252 3.77 5.81 13.96
CA LYS A 252 2.80 6.80 13.46
C LYS A 252 3.49 8.15 13.28
N GLN A 253 3.51 8.67 12.05
CA GLN A 253 4.07 9.99 11.74
C GLN A 253 2.96 11.04 11.74
N ARG A 254 3.23 12.19 12.36
CA ARG A 254 2.30 13.32 12.33
C ARG A 254 2.18 13.83 10.88
N ARG A 255 0.95 14.11 10.48
CA ARG A 255 0.64 14.60 9.14
C ARG A 255 -0.19 15.87 9.24
N TRP A 256 -0.02 16.75 8.27
CA TRP A 256 -0.81 17.96 8.11
C TRP A 256 -1.34 18.04 6.69
N LEU A 257 -2.48 18.68 6.51
CA LEU A 257 -3.00 19.03 5.19
C LEU A 257 -2.72 20.50 4.95
N TRP A 258 -2.24 20.82 3.75
CA TRP A 258 -1.93 22.19 3.37
C TRP A 258 -2.16 22.41 1.88
N VAL A 259 -2.78 23.54 1.56
CA VAL A 259 -2.99 23.98 0.18
C VAL A 259 -1.83 24.87 -0.23
N PHE A 260 -0.89 24.31 -0.99
CA PHE A 260 0.16 25.10 -1.62
C PHE A 260 -0.43 25.91 -2.77
N LYS A 261 0.07 27.15 -2.97
CA LYS A 261 -0.45 28.04 -4.00
C LYS A 261 -0.22 27.47 -5.40
N ASN A 262 0.93 26.86 -5.60
CA ASN A 262 1.30 26.28 -6.88
C ASN A 262 2.17 25.02 -6.71
N PHE A 263 1.85 23.99 -7.48
CA PHE A 263 2.70 22.85 -7.77
C PHE A 263 3.03 22.86 -9.26
N GLN A 264 4.28 22.61 -9.65
CA GLN A 264 4.69 22.61 -11.05
C GLN A 264 5.56 21.38 -11.36
N ILE A 265 5.26 20.72 -12.48
CA ILE A 265 6.04 19.62 -13.03
C ILE A 265 6.22 19.86 -14.54
N GLY A 266 7.46 20.08 -14.97
CA GLY A 266 7.73 20.53 -16.34
C GLY A 266 6.97 21.82 -16.67
N GLU A 267 6.18 21.81 -17.74
CA GLU A 267 5.35 22.94 -18.17
C GLU A 267 3.96 22.94 -17.51
N GLU A 268 3.56 21.85 -16.83
CA GLU A 268 2.28 21.78 -16.14
C GLU A 268 2.34 22.51 -14.80
N SER A 269 1.34 23.37 -14.56
CA SER A 269 1.18 24.12 -13.31
C SER A 269 -0.20 23.85 -12.71
N ILE A 270 -0.23 23.36 -11.48
CA ILE A 270 -1.43 23.03 -10.71
C ILE A 270 -1.55 24.07 -9.58
N GLY A 271 -2.55 24.93 -9.69
CA GLY A 271 -2.89 25.89 -8.63
C GLY A 271 -3.63 25.21 -7.47
N ASN A 272 -3.55 25.79 -6.27
CA ASN A 272 -4.23 25.29 -5.07
C ASN A 272 -3.96 23.80 -4.81
N ALA A 273 -2.69 23.40 -4.87
CA ALA A 273 -2.26 22.02 -4.69
C ALA A 273 -2.45 21.58 -3.23
N ASP A 274 -3.53 20.86 -2.97
CA ASP A 274 -3.93 20.35 -1.66
C ASP A 274 -3.19 19.04 -1.32
N LEU A 275 -2.04 19.19 -0.66
CA LEU A 275 -1.07 18.12 -0.41
C LEU A 275 -0.96 17.79 1.08
N SER A 276 -0.50 16.58 1.37
CA SER A 276 -0.15 16.19 2.73
C SER A 276 1.30 16.59 3.03
N VAL A 277 1.55 17.17 4.21
CA VAL A 277 2.88 17.36 4.77
C VAL A 277 3.13 16.28 5.82
N THR A 278 4.23 15.54 5.69
CA THR A 278 4.63 14.52 6.67
C THR A 278 5.70 15.05 7.60
N GLY A 279 5.62 14.70 8.89
CA GLY A 279 6.65 14.99 9.88
C GLY A 279 7.91 14.14 9.75
N ASP A 280 7.97 13.22 8.78
CA ASP A 280 9.16 12.40 8.54
C ASP A 280 10.16 13.11 7.62
N ASP A 281 11.26 13.57 8.21
CA ASP A 281 12.35 14.21 7.47
C ASP A 281 13.35 13.21 6.86
N ARG A 282 13.06 11.90 6.89
CA ARG A 282 13.94 10.83 6.37
C ARG A 282 13.52 10.31 4.99
N MET A 283 12.61 10.99 4.31
CA MET A 283 12.22 10.64 2.93
C MET A 283 13.43 10.76 1.99
N SER A 284 13.54 9.83 1.03
CA SER A 284 14.61 9.85 0.01
C SER A 284 14.46 11.00 -1.01
N VAL A 285 13.28 11.62 -1.06
CA VAL A 285 12.95 12.78 -1.89
C VAL A 285 12.15 13.80 -1.09
N ASP A 286 12.08 15.04 -1.58
CA ASP A 286 11.30 16.11 -0.95
C ASP A 286 9.78 15.91 -1.15
N VAL A 287 9.38 15.35 -2.30
CA VAL A 287 7.98 15.18 -2.69
C VAL A 287 7.72 13.77 -3.24
N ILE A 288 6.69 13.10 -2.72
CA ILE A 288 6.14 11.88 -3.31
C ILE A 288 4.83 12.23 -4.02
N LEU A 289 4.73 11.86 -5.30
CA LEU A 289 3.48 11.90 -6.06
C LEU A 289 2.82 10.53 -6.00
N GLY A 290 1.69 10.47 -5.30
CA GLY A 290 0.95 9.24 -5.04
C GLY A 290 -0.13 8.95 -6.07
N ALA A 291 -1.01 8.01 -5.70
CA ALA A 291 -2.16 7.63 -6.50
C ALA A 291 -3.09 8.80 -6.82
N ASP A 292 -3.17 9.84 -5.97
CA ASP A 292 -3.95 11.05 -6.19
C ASP A 292 -3.46 11.91 -7.36
N PHE A 293 -2.16 11.94 -7.60
CA PHE A 293 -1.61 12.47 -8.84
C PHE A 293 -1.95 11.54 -10.02
N LEU A 294 -1.74 10.23 -9.87
CA LEU A 294 -1.91 9.24 -10.94
C LEU A 294 -3.36 8.99 -11.37
N ARG A 295 -4.35 9.35 -10.56
CA ARG A 295 -5.77 9.31 -10.99
C ARG A 295 -6.09 10.37 -12.02
N ALA A 296 -5.35 11.48 -11.99
CA ALA A 296 -5.50 12.59 -12.91
C ALA A 296 -4.53 12.57 -14.09
N HIS A 297 -3.56 11.63 -14.10
CA HIS A 297 -2.49 11.58 -15.09
C HIS A 297 -2.27 10.18 -15.66
N ARG A 298 -1.94 10.14 -16.95
CA ARG A 298 -1.30 8.98 -17.59
C ARG A 298 0.19 9.23 -17.62
N VAL A 299 0.98 8.24 -17.20
CA VAL A 299 2.43 8.40 -17.01
C VAL A 299 3.18 7.25 -17.67
N LEU A 300 4.27 7.56 -18.37
CA LEU A 300 5.24 6.62 -18.91
C LEU A 300 6.63 6.93 -18.33
N PHE A 301 7.16 5.97 -17.59
CA PHE A 301 8.57 5.90 -17.21
C PHE A 301 9.36 5.32 -18.40
N ALA A 302 9.93 6.18 -19.23
CA ALA A 302 10.81 5.78 -20.31
C ALA A 302 12.23 5.52 -19.74
N MET A 303 12.38 4.40 -19.06
CA MET A 303 13.64 3.94 -18.45
C MET A 303 14.79 3.88 -19.47
N SER A 304 14.48 3.64 -20.74
CA SER A 304 15.43 3.65 -21.85
C SER A 304 15.98 5.02 -22.25
N GLN A 305 15.34 6.11 -21.80
CA GLN A 305 15.69 7.49 -22.12
C GLN A 305 16.02 8.34 -20.90
N ASP A 306 15.87 7.79 -19.69
CA ASP A 306 15.87 8.54 -18.43
C ASP A 306 14.89 9.73 -18.47
N LYS A 307 13.68 9.50 -19.02
CA LYS A 307 12.61 10.50 -19.16
C LYS A 307 11.28 10.03 -18.61
N LEU A 308 10.53 10.96 -18.03
CA LEU A 308 9.13 10.78 -17.68
C LEU A 308 8.28 11.47 -18.75
N TYR A 309 7.35 10.73 -19.33
CA TYR A 309 6.31 11.27 -20.20
C TYR A 309 4.99 11.24 -19.44
N PHE A 310 4.21 12.32 -19.49
CA PHE A 310 2.93 12.35 -18.80
C PHE A 310 1.95 13.33 -19.45
N SER A 311 0.67 13.09 -19.25
CA SER A 311 -0.39 14.02 -19.64
C SER A 311 -1.51 13.99 -18.63
N TYR A 312 -2.09 15.15 -18.36
CA TYR A 312 -3.37 15.25 -17.65
C TYR A 312 -4.49 14.56 -18.45
N ILE A 313 -5.29 13.74 -17.77
CA ILE A 313 -6.38 12.95 -18.38
C ILE A 313 -7.75 13.23 -17.78
N GLY A 314 -7.87 14.20 -16.86
CA GLY A 314 -9.13 14.59 -16.23
C GLY A 314 -9.19 14.30 -14.73
N GLY A 315 -10.17 14.89 -14.04
CA GLY A 315 -10.29 14.81 -12.58
C GLY A 315 -9.44 15.87 -11.85
N GLU A 316 -9.60 16.00 -10.55
CA GLU A 316 -8.82 16.96 -9.75
C GLU A 316 -7.57 16.26 -9.18
N PRO A 317 -6.34 16.65 -9.59
CA PRO A 317 -5.13 16.15 -8.96
C PRO A 317 -5.03 16.71 -7.55
N PHE A 318 -4.51 15.88 -6.63
CA PHE A 318 -4.49 16.20 -5.20
C PHE A 318 -5.91 16.42 -4.64
N GLY A 319 -6.06 16.75 -3.36
CA GLY A 319 -7.39 16.93 -2.74
C GLY A 319 -7.54 16.26 -1.39
N GLN A 320 -6.51 16.39 -0.55
CA GLN A 320 -6.46 15.72 0.74
C GLN A 320 -7.56 16.15 1.73
N HIS A 321 -8.19 17.32 1.53
CA HIS A 321 -9.34 17.75 2.32
C HIS A 321 -10.66 17.10 1.88
N ARG A 322 -10.72 16.43 0.71
CA ARG A 322 -11.92 15.70 0.28
C ARG A 322 -12.05 14.43 1.10
N LYS A 323 -13.15 14.34 1.84
CA LYS A 323 -13.43 13.19 2.72
C LYS A 323 -13.96 11.96 1.96
N LEU A 324 -14.63 12.19 0.83
CA LEU A 324 -15.07 11.13 -0.08
C LEU A 324 -14.84 11.60 -1.51
N GLU A 325 -14.02 10.84 -2.24
CA GLU A 325 -13.67 11.14 -3.61
C GLU A 325 -14.67 10.51 -4.60
N PRO A 326 -15.06 11.18 -5.70
CA PRO A 326 -16.04 10.65 -6.66
C PRO A 326 -15.67 9.29 -7.26
N TRP A 327 -14.38 8.99 -7.43
CA TRP A 327 -13.92 7.72 -7.97
C TRP A 327 -14.21 6.54 -7.03
N ILE A 328 -14.30 6.75 -5.71
CA ILE A 328 -14.66 5.70 -4.75
C ILE A 328 -16.10 5.25 -5.00
N GLN A 329 -17.01 6.19 -5.24
CA GLN A 329 -18.39 5.90 -5.61
C GLN A 329 -18.43 5.11 -6.94
N ALA A 330 -17.67 5.54 -7.95
CA ALA A 330 -17.60 4.83 -9.23
C ALA A 330 -17.08 3.38 -9.10
N GLU A 331 -16.07 3.14 -8.26
CA GLU A 331 -15.59 1.79 -7.95
C GLU A 331 -16.66 0.96 -7.22
N ALA A 332 -17.34 1.55 -6.23
CA ALA A 332 -18.37 0.87 -5.45
C ALA A 332 -19.58 0.47 -6.31
N ASP A 333 -20.02 1.38 -7.19
CA ASP A 333 -21.09 1.13 -8.17
C ASP A 333 -20.66 0.11 -9.23
N GLY A 334 -19.37 0.11 -9.60
CA GLY A 334 -18.75 -0.90 -10.45
C GLY A 334 -18.59 -2.28 -9.81
N GLY A 335 -19.02 -2.46 -8.55
CA GLY A 335 -19.01 -3.74 -7.86
C GLY A 335 -17.74 -4.06 -7.08
N ASN A 336 -16.82 -3.09 -6.94
CA ASN A 336 -15.63 -3.28 -6.11
C ASN A 336 -16.03 -3.38 -4.62
N ALA A 337 -15.91 -4.57 -4.04
CA ALA A 337 -16.33 -4.85 -2.67
C ALA A 337 -15.59 -4.01 -1.62
N ASP A 338 -14.31 -3.70 -1.84
CA ASP A 338 -13.52 -2.88 -0.90
C ASP A 338 -13.91 -1.39 -1.01
N ALA A 339 -14.28 -0.90 -2.20
CA ALA A 339 -14.83 0.44 -2.37
C ALA A 339 -16.24 0.56 -1.77
N GLN A 340 -17.06 -0.48 -1.88
CA GLN A 340 -18.36 -0.55 -1.18
C GLN A 340 -18.18 -0.51 0.34
N MET A 341 -17.16 -1.18 0.87
CA MET A 341 -16.81 -1.09 2.29
C MET A 341 -16.37 0.33 2.68
N ALA A 342 -15.55 1.00 1.86
CA ALA A 342 -15.18 2.39 2.09
C ALA A 342 -16.39 3.32 2.09
N LEU A 343 -17.34 3.11 1.17
CA LEU A 343 -18.58 3.88 1.11
C LEU A 343 -19.51 3.61 2.30
N ALA A 344 -19.57 2.37 2.79
CA ALA A 344 -20.28 2.03 4.01
C ALA A 344 -19.73 2.82 5.21
N ALA A 345 -18.40 2.86 5.37
CA ALA A 345 -17.74 3.65 6.40
C ALA A 345 -18.03 5.15 6.26
N ALA A 346 -18.00 5.68 5.03
CA ALA A 346 -18.31 7.08 4.77
C ALA A 346 -19.74 7.47 5.22
N TYR A 347 -20.75 6.65 4.90
CA TYR A 347 -22.13 6.86 5.36
C TYR A 347 -22.29 6.67 6.87
N GLN A 348 -21.54 5.74 7.48
CA GLN A 348 -21.58 5.52 8.92
C GLN A 348 -21.03 6.73 9.70
N ASN A 349 -19.95 7.32 9.20
CA ASN A 349 -19.23 8.42 9.85
C ASN A 349 -19.69 9.81 9.40
N GLY A 350 -20.41 9.92 8.28
CA GLY A 350 -20.75 11.20 7.66
C GLY A 350 -19.54 11.88 7.00
N GLU A 351 -18.63 11.07 6.44
CA GLU A 351 -17.39 11.56 5.80
C GLU A 351 -17.66 11.88 4.33
N GLY A 352 -17.80 13.17 4.02
CA GLY A 352 -18.08 13.63 2.65
C GLY A 352 -19.53 13.40 2.21
N VAL A 353 -20.33 12.70 3.02
CA VAL A 353 -21.76 12.44 2.83
C VAL A 353 -22.53 12.71 4.11
N THR A 354 -23.85 12.88 4.01
CA THR A 354 -24.70 12.92 5.21
C THR A 354 -24.72 11.54 5.86
N ARG A 355 -24.54 11.47 7.18
CA ARG A 355 -24.59 10.21 7.92
C ARG A 355 -25.95 9.52 7.71
N ASP A 356 -25.91 8.27 7.26
CA ASP A 356 -27.09 7.42 7.02
C ASP A 356 -26.74 5.97 7.35
N GLU A 357 -27.23 5.51 8.50
CA GLU A 357 -26.96 4.14 9.00
C GLU A 357 -27.58 3.07 8.10
N ALA A 358 -28.73 3.35 7.47
CA ALA A 358 -29.37 2.40 6.57
C ALA A 358 -28.62 2.30 5.24
N ALA A 359 -28.07 3.41 4.73
CA ALA A 359 -27.18 3.37 3.57
C ALA A 359 -25.87 2.64 3.88
N ALA A 360 -25.26 2.92 5.04
CA ALA A 360 -24.06 2.24 5.50
C ALA A 360 -24.27 0.72 5.55
N ASP A 361 -25.38 0.27 6.14
CA ASP A 361 -25.75 -1.14 6.22
C ASP A 361 -25.92 -1.79 4.83
N ARG A 362 -26.62 -1.12 3.91
CA ARG A 362 -26.78 -1.64 2.53
C ARG A 362 -25.45 -1.81 1.81
N TRP A 363 -24.52 -0.86 1.97
CA TRP A 363 -23.20 -0.94 1.36
C TRP A 363 -22.31 -2.00 2.03
N LEU A 364 -22.39 -2.14 3.35
CA LEU A 364 -21.67 -3.18 4.10
C LEU A 364 -22.12 -4.58 3.67
N ASP A 365 -23.42 -4.80 3.51
CA ASP A 365 -23.95 -6.08 3.05
C ASP A 365 -23.54 -6.41 1.61
N LYS A 366 -23.54 -5.41 0.72
CA LYS A 366 -23.00 -5.56 -0.65
C LYS A 366 -21.51 -5.91 -0.64
N ALA A 367 -20.71 -5.21 0.17
CA ALA A 367 -19.28 -5.46 0.30
C ALA A 367 -18.98 -6.87 0.84
N ALA A 368 -19.73 -7.31 1.85
CA ALA A 368 -19.61 -8.66 2.41
C ALA A 368 -19.99 -9.74 1.40
N ALA A 369 -21.07 -9.53 0.63
CA ALA A 369 -21.48 -10.42 -0.45
C ALA A 369 -20.47 -10.44 -1.61
N GLY A 370 -19.85 -9.29 -1.92
CA GLY A 370 -18.77 -9.14 -2.89
C GLY A 370 -17.42 -9.71 -2.42
N GLY A 371 -17.33 -10.18 -1.18
CA GLY A 371 -16.18 -10.93 -0.68
C GLY A 371 -15.11 -10.09 0.01
N SER A 372 -15.35 -8.81 0.30
CA SER A 372 -14.44 -7.97 1.09
C SER A 372 -14.22 -8.60 2.48
N PRO A 373 -12.99 -9.00 2.83
CA PRO A 373 -12.74 -9.68 4.11
C PRO A 373 -13.16 -8.85 5.33
N GLN A 374 -12.89 -7.55 5.31
CA GLN A 374 -13.27 -6.62 6.38
C GLN A 374 -14.80 -6.54 6.50
N ALA A 375 -15.51 -6.42 5.38
CA ALA A 375 -16.97 -6.37 5.40
C ALA A 375 -17.59 -7.67 5.92
N ILE A 376 -17.01 -8.83 5.57
CA ILE A 376 -17.42 -10.14 6.11
C ILE A 376 -17.28 -10.16 7.64
N LEU A 377 -16.12 -9.73 8.16
CA LEU A 377 -15.86 -9.70 9.59
C LEU A 377 -16.81 -8.74 10.33
N LEU A 378 -17.03 -7.55 9.79
CA LEU A 378 -17.90 -6.53 10.40
C LEU A 378 -19.39 -6.91 10.33
N SER A 379 -19.85 -7.46 9.20
CA SER A 379 -21.22 -7.99 9.07
C SER A 379 -21.45 -9.18 10.02
N ALA A 380 -20.46 -10.07 10.16
CA ALA A 380 -20.53 -11.17 11.12
C ALA A 380 -20.52 -10.68 12.57
N ARG A 381 -19.70 -9.67 12.90
CA ARG A 381 -19.72 -9.00 14.19
C ARG A 381 -21.10 -8.40 14.46
N LYS A 382 -21.70 -7.68 13.51
CA LYS A 382 -23.06 -7.14 13.67
C LYS A 382 -24.08 -8.24 13.99
N THR A 383 -23.99 -9.39 13.31
CA THR A 383 -24.81 -10.58 13.59
C THR A 383 -24.60 -11.09 15.03
N MET A 384 -23.34 -11.14 15.48
CA MET A 384 -22.97 -11.50 16.86
C MET A 384 -23.59 -10.53 17.89
N LEU A 385 -23.58 -9.23 17.60
CA LEU A 385 -24.13 -8.19 18.49
C LEU A 385 -25.67 -8.23 18.56
N ALA A 386 -26.32 -8.73 17.51
CA ALA A 386 -27.75 -9.02 17.53
C ALA A 386 -28.09 -10.29 18.35
N GLY A 387 -27.07 -11.01 18.86
CA GLY A 387 -27.23 -12.20 19.70
C GLY A 387 -27.17 -13.52 18.93
N ASP A 388 -27.02 -13.50 17.61
CA ASP A 388 -26.92 -14.72 16.79
C ASP A 388 -25.45 -15.15 16.64
N PHE A 389 -24.92 -15.72 17.71
CA PHE A 389 -23.54 -16.22 17.76
C PHE A 389 -23.30 -17.41 16.83
N ALA A 390 -24.32 -18.26 16.65
CA ALA A 390 -24.24 -19.46 15.82
C ALA A 390 -24.09 -19.10 14.33
N ALA A 391 -24.83 -18.09 13.84
CA ALA A 391 -24.64 -17.59 12.48
C ALA A 391 -23.36 -16.76 12.31
N ALA A 392 -22.93 -16.04 13.35
CA ALA A 392 -21.73 -15.21 13.30
C ALA A 392 -20.42 -16.02 13.21
N ALA A 393 -20.29 -17.10 13.99
CA ALA A 393 -19.05 -17.88 14.08
C ALA A 393 -18.49 -18.37 12.72
N PRO A 394 -19.25 -19.04 11.84
CA PRO A 394 -18.73 -19.47 10.54
C PRO A 394 -18.36 -18.30 9.62
N ARG A 395 -19.05 -17.16 9.71
CA ARG A 395 -18.73 -15.97 8.91
C ARG A 395 -17.47 -15.28 9.40
N LEU A 396 -17.27 -15.19 10.72
CA LEU A 396 -16.02 -14.71 11.31
C LEU A 396 -14.84 -15.58 10.89
N ARG A 397 -15.02 -16.92 10.89
CA ARG A 397 -14.00 -17.85 10.42
C ARG A 397 -13.64 -17.61 8.95
N ALA A 398 -14.64 -17.50 8.07
CA ALA A 398 -14.42 -17.24 6.65
C ALA A 398 -13.69 -15.90 6.39
N GLY A 399 -13.95 -14.87 7.21
CA GLY A 399 -13.19 -13.61 7.16
C GLY A 399 -11.74 -13.79 7.61
N LEU A 400 -11.51 -14.52 8.69
CA LEU A 400 -10.16 -14.81 9.22
C LEU A 400 -9.33 -15.73 8.31
N ASP A 401 -9.95 -16.63 7.56
CA ASP A 401 -9.22 -17.42 6.55
C ASP A 401 -8.61 -16.50 5.47
N LYS A 402 -9.24 -15.35 5.20
CA LYS A 402 -8.72 -14.31 4.29
C LYS A 402 -7.79 -13.32 5.00
N LEU A 403 -7.99 -13.03 6.28
CA LEU A 403 -7.17 -12.12 7.11
C LEU A 403 -6.65 -12.81 8.37
N PRO A 404 -5.72 -13.78 8.27
CA PRO A 404 -5.27 -14.57 9.42
C PRO A 404 -4.51 -13.75 10.48
N SER A 405 -4.00 -12.58 10.09
CA SER A 405 -3.33 -11.62 10.97
C SER A 405 -4.28 -10.65 11.67
N ASP A 406 -5.60 -10.70 11.41
CA ASP A 406 -6.59 -9.90 12.16
C ASP A 406 -6.83 -10.50 13.55
N ARG A 407 -6.02 -10.05 14.50
CA ARG A 407 -6.04 -10.52 15.89
C ARG A 407 -7.31 -10.12 16.64
N GLN A 408 -7.97 -9.03 16.23
CA GLN A 408 -9.20 -8.57 16.87
C GLN A 408 -10.37 -9.48 16.50
N ALA A 409 -10.51 -9.82 15.21
CA ALA A 409 -11.53 -10.74 14.75
C ALA A 409 -11.36 -12.16 15.34
N ALA A 410 -10.13 -12.59 15.65
CA ALA A 410 -9.89 -13.84 16.35
C ALA A 410 -10.51 -13.86 17.76
N LEU A 411 -10.51 -12.73 18.48
CA LEU A 411 -11.18 -12.59 19.77
C LEU A 411 -12.71 -12.63 19.61
N TRP A 412 -13.26 -12.03 18.56
CA TRP A 412 -14.70 -12.13 18.25
C TRP A 412 -15.11 -13.56 17.93
N LEU A 413 -14.32 -14.28 17.13
CA LEU A 413 -14.58 -15.69 16.82
C LEU A 413 -14.57 -16.55 18.09
N TYR A 414 -13.62 -16.31 19.00
CA TYR A 414 -13.60 -16.99 20.29
C TYR A 414 -14.92 -16.79 21.06
N LEU A 415 -15.38 -15.54 21.20
CA LEU A 415 -16.62 -15.23 21.93
C LEU A 415 -17.84 -15.86 21.27
N ALA A 416 -17.92 -15.80 19.93
CA ALA A 416 -18.99 -16.41 19.16
C ALA A 416 -19.04 -17.93 19.36
N ARG A 417 -17.89 -18.61 19.29
CA ARG A 417 -17.77 -20.06 19.51
C ARG A 417 -18.13 -20.48 20.93
N VAL A 418 -17.65 -19.77 21.95
CA VAL A 418 -18.03 -20.06 23.34
C VAL A 418 -19.55 -19.94 23.50
N ARG A 419 -20.15 -18.90 22.93
CA ARG A 419 -21.59 -18.66 23.01
C ARG A 419 -22.45 -19.53 22.11
N SER A 420 -21.87 -20.16 21.09
CA SER A 420 -22.51 -21.21 20.27
C SER A 420 -22.31 -22.62 20.81
N GLY A 421 -21.63 -22.80 21.95
CA GLY A 421 -21.43 -24.11 22.59
C GLY A 421 -20.18 -24.86 22.13
N GLU A 422 -19.19 -24.16 21.55
CA GLU A 422 -17.94 -24.72 21.01
C GLU A 422 -16.67 -24.19 21.73
N PRO A 423 -16.58 -24.25 23.07
CA PRO A 423 -15.50 -23.59 23.82
C PRO A 423 -14.11 -24.21 23.59
N GLU A 424 -14.01 -25.51 23.34
CA GLU A 424 -12.72 -26.16 23.08
C GLU A 424 -12.15 -25.79 21.70
N LEU A 425 -13.02 -25.69 20.69
CA LEU A 425 -12.63 -25.17 19.39
C LEU A 425 -12.20 -23.71 19.48
N ALA A 426 -12.94 -22.89 20.24
CA ALA A 426 -12.60 -21.49 20.49
C ALA A 426 -11.17 -21.33 21.03
N LYS A 427 -10.79 -22.13 22.04
CA LYS A 427 -9.45 -22.12 22.62
C LYS A 427 -8.38 -22.57 21.63
N ALA A 428 -8.65 -23.59 20.83
CA ALA A 428 -7.70 -24.10 19.84
C ALA A 428 -7.42 -23.05 18.74
N GLU A 429 -8.47 -22.45 18.18
CA GLU A 429 -8.36 -21.42 17.14
C GLU A 429 -7.67 -20.16 17.67
N LEU A 430 -8.01 -19.72 18.88
CA LEU A 430 -7.38 -18.54 19.49
C LEU A 430 -5.89 -18.79 19.80
N ASN A 431 -5.52 -19.95 20.32
CA ASN A 431 -4.10 -20.30 20.49
C ASN A 431 -3.36 -20.30 19.15
N ALA A 432 -3.96 -20.86 18.10
CA ALA A 432 -3.34 -20.90 16.77
C ALA A 432 -3.14 -19.50 16.19
N ALA A 433 -4.14 -18.61 16.34
CA ALA A 433 -4.03 -17.22 15.91
C ALA A 433 -2.87 -16.50 16.61
N PHE A 434 -2.70 -16.67 17.92
CA PHE A 434 -1.66 -15.96 18.67
C PHE A 434 -0.33 -16.71 18.80
N ALA A 435 -0.13 -17.84 18.10
CA ALA A 435 1.06 -18.67 18.24
C ALA A 435 2.37 -18.01 17.75
N ARG A 436 2.30 -17.02 16.85
CA ARG A 436 3.47 -16.44 16.14
C ARG A 436 3.70 -14.94 16.39
N GLY A 437 3.03 -14.35 17.39
CA GLY A 437 3.14 -12.92 17.75
C GLY A 437 4.00 -12.67 18.99
N SER A 438 4.43 -11.42 19.18
CA SER A 438 5.08 -11.00 20.43
C SER A 438 4.05 -10.98 21.57
N ARG A 439 4.44 -11.41 22.77
CA ARG A 439 3.55 -11.43 23.94
C ARG A 439 3.13 -10.04 24.40
N ASP A 440 3.96 -9.03 24.11
CA ASP A 440 3.75 -7.65 24.53
C ASP A 440 2.98 -6.83 23.48
N GLU A 441 2.72 -7.40 22.30
CA GLU A 441 1.94 -6.77 21.24
C GLU A 441 0.45 -6.78 21.60
N TRP A 442 -0.23 -5.63 21.55
CA TRP A 442 -1.67 -5.57 21.75
C TRP A 442 -2.41 -6.05 20.48
N PRO A 443 -3.42 -6.96 20.54
CA PRO A 443 -4.17 -7.38 21.72
C PRO A 443 -3.77 -8.74 22.33
N THR A 444 -2.53 -9.22 22.21
CA THR A 444 -2.08 -10.52 22.78
C THR A 444 -2.42 -10.70 24.27
N PRO A 445 -2.27 -9.68 25.15
CA PRO A 445 -2.71 -9.81 26.54
C PRO A 445 -4.20 -10.16 26.71
N LEU A 446 -5.07 -9.75 25.79
CA LEU A 446 -6.49 -10.13 25.82
C LEU A 446 -6.69 -11.61 25.48
N ALA A 447 -5.97 -12.10 24.48
CA ALA A 447 -6.01 -13.53 24.13
C ALA A 447 -5.52 -14.39 25.30
N ASP A 448 -4.43 -13.99 25.96
CA ASP A 448 -3.92 -14.70 27.14
C ASP A 448 -4.92 -14.66 28.32
N PHE A 449 -5.64 -13.55 28.50
CA PHE A 449 -6.74 -13.49 29.47
C PHE A 449 -7.88 -14.46 29.10
N TYR A 450 -8.31 -14.48 27.83
CA TYR A 450 -9.37 -15.41 27.35
C TYR A 450 -8.99 -16.88 27.50
N LEU A 451 -7.70 -17.18 27.38
CA LEU A 451 -7.12 -18.52 27.53
C LEU A 451 -6.79 -18.87 29.00
N GLY A 452 -7.05 -17.98 29.96
CA GLY A 452 -6.77 -18.19 31.38
C GLY A 452 -5.28 -18.13 31.76
N LYS A 453 -4.41 -17.66 30.85
CA LYS A 453 -2.96 -17.50 31.07
C LYS A 453 -2.62 -16.19 31.79
N LEU A 454 -3.51 -15.20 31.72
CA LEU A 454 -3.34 -13.88 32.32
C LEU A 454 -4.52 -13.55 33.25
N THR A 455 -4.24 -12.96 34.41
CA THR A 455 -5.29 -12.51 35.33
C THR A 455 -5.82 -11.12 34.93
N ALA A 456 -7.06 -10.81 35.32
CA ALA A 456 -7.68 -9.50 35.11
C ALA A 456 -6.78 -8.31 35.55
N ASP A 457 -6.19 -8.39 36.74
CA ASP A 457 -5.33 -7.32 37.26
C ASP A 457 -4.00 -7.18 36.51
N LYS A 458 -3.48 -8.28 35.95
CA LYS A 458 -2.29 -8.22 35.11
C LYS A 458 -2.62 -7.65 33.74
N LEU A 459 -3.78 -8.02 33.17
CA LEU A 459 -4.27 -7.45 31.92
C LEU A 459 -4.44 -5.93 32.03
N LEU A 460 -5.12 -5.45 33.07
CA LEU A 460 -5.34 -4.00 33.24
C LEU A 460 -4.04 -3.23 33.47
N ARG A 461 -3.05 -3.83 34.15
CA ARG A 461 -1.71 -3.25 34.27
C ARG A 461 -1.00 -3.17 32.93
N ALA A 462 -0.98 -4.27 32.16
CA ALA A 462 -0.39 -4.29 30.82
C ALA A 462 -1.07 -3.29 29.87
N ALA A 463 -2.40 -3.15 29.97
CA ALA A 463 -3.16 -2.18 29.21
C ALA A 463 -2.78 -0.73 29.55
N ALA A 464 -2.54 -0.42 30.82
CA ALA A 464 -2.22 0.93 31.30
C ALA A 464 -0.74 1.34 31.13
N ASP A 465 0.16 0.38 30.91
CA ASP A 465 1.62 0.62 30.86
C ASP A 465 2.07 1.46 29.64
N ASP A 466 1.22 1.58 28.62
CA ASP A 466 1.48 2.41 27.44
C ASP A 466 1.16 3.89 27.73
N ARG A 467 2.17 4.77 27.72
CA ARG A 467 1.98 6.20 27.97
C ARG A 467 1.11 6.91 26.94
N ALA A 468 1.04 6.41 25.71
CA ALA A 468 0.28 7.04 24.62
C ALA A 468 -1.11 6.43 24.44
N GLN A 469 -1.27 5.14 24.73
CA GLN A 469 -2.49 4.35 24.46
C GLN A 469 -3.12 3.75 25.72
N GLY A 470 -2.56 4.01 26.92
CA GLY A 470 -2.92 3.33 28.16
C GLY A 470 -4.40 3.42 28.50
N THR A 471 -5.01 4.60 28.34
CA THR A 471 -6.46 4.79 28.56
C THR A 471 -7.29 4.01 27.56
N LEU A 472 -6.96 4.08 26.26
CA LEU A 472 -7.67 3.38 25.19
C LEU A 472 -7.62 1.85 25.38
N ARG A 473 -6.41 1.32 25.60
CA ARG A 473 -6.20 -0.11 25.86
C ARG A 473 -6.90 -0.57 27.13
N SER A 474 -6.92 0.26 28.18
CA SER A 474 -7.66 -0.04 29.41
C SER A 474 -9.16 -0.12 29.18
N CYS A 475 -9.72 0.80 28.37
CA CYS A 475 -11.12 0.74 27.95
C CYS A 475 -11.42 -0.52 27.14
N HIS A 476 -10.55 -0.86 26.18
CA HIS A 476 -10.69 -2.08 25.40
C HIS A 476 -10.58 -3.34 26.28
N ALA A 477 -9.67 -3.37 27.25
CA ALA A 477 -9.55 -4.46 28.22
C ALA A 477 -10.83 -4.65 29.03
N LEU A 478 -11.39 -3.59 29.59
CA LEU A 478 -12.63 -3.67 30.37
C LEU A 478 -13.81 -4.16 29.52
N ALA A 479 -13.93 -3.68 28.28
CA ALA A 479 -14.96 -4.15 27.35
C ALA A 479 -14.78 -5.65 27.01
N ALA A 480 -13.57 -6.06 26.65
CA ALA A 480 -13.25 -7.44 26.31
C ALA A 480 -13.44 -8.39 27.51
N MET A 481 -13.06 -7.97 28.72
CA MET A 481 -13.31 -8.74 29.95
C MET A 481 -14.81 -8.90 30.20
N ARG A 482 -15.60 -7.84 29.99
CA ARG A 482 -17.04 -7.91 30.17
C ARG A 482 -17.69 -8.88 29.18
N GLU A 483 -17.31 -8.81 27.92
CA GLU A 483 -17.81 -9.74 26.89
C GLU A 483 -17.43 -11.17 27.21
N TRP A 484 -16.21 -11.41 27.71
CA TRP A 484 -15.78 -12.71 28.20
C TRP A 484 -16.62 -13.18 29.39
N GLN A 485 -16.93 -12.31 30.35
CA GLN A 485 -17.79 -12.68 31.49
C GLN A 485 -19.20 -13.08 31.04
N LEU A 486 -19.80 -12.31 30.12
CA LEU A 486 -21.08 -12.65 29.51
C LEU A 486 -21.01 -13.95 28.72
N ALA A 487 -19.89 -14.22 28.04
CA ALA A 487 -19.66 -15.46 27.31
C ALA A 487 -19.74 -16.69 28.23
N HIS A 488 -19.34 -16.54 29.50
CA HIS A 488 -19.26 -17.59 30.51
C HIS A 488 -20.39 -17.54 31.54
N GLY A 489 -21.48 -16.81 31.28
CA GLY A 489 -22.65 -16.74 32.16
C GLY A 489 -22.46 -15.92 33.45
N GLN A 490 -21.39 -15.14 33.57
CA GLN A 490 -21.05 -14.36 34.77
C GLN A 490 -21.63 -12.95 34.71
N GLN A 491 -22.96 -12.85 34.84
CA GLN A 491 -23.71 -11.60 34.64
C GLN A 491 -23.37 -10.50 35.66
N GLU A 492 -23.21 -10.86 36.94
CA GLU A 492 -22.85 -9.91 38.00
C GLU A 492 -21.43 -9.36 37.85
N ALA A 493 -20.47 -10.24 37.54
CA ALA A 493 -19.08 -9.83 37.27
C ALA A 493 -18.99 -8.90 36.05
N SER A 494 -19.80 -9.17 35.02
CA SER A 494 -19.96 -8.30 33.85
C SER A 494 -20.51 -6.92 34.23
N ALA A 495 -21.55 -6.86 35.06
CA ALA A 495 -22.15 -5.59 35.51
C ALA A 495 -21.14 -4.73 36.31
N ALA A 496 -20.35 -5.34 37.19
CA ALA A 496 -19.30 -4.62 37.94
C ALA A 496 -18.24 -3.99 37.02
N LEU A 497 -17.84 -4.70 35.96
CA LEU A 497 -16.91 -4.18 34.95
C LEU A 497 -17.53 -3.04 34.12
N ALA A 498 -18.83 -3.10 33.83
CA ALA A 498 -19.52 -2.03 33.10
C ALA A 498 -19.48 -0.70 33.85
N THR A 499 -19.70 -0.70 35.17
CA THR A 499 -19.59 0.50 36.01
C THR A 499 -18.18 1.09 35.96
N ARG A 500 -17.15 0.24 36.04
CA ARG A 500 -15.75 0.66 35.96
C ARG A 500 -15.39 1.24 34.58
N ALA A 501 -15.90 0.63 33.51
CA ALA A 501 -15.70 1.11 32.15
C ALA A 501 -16.39 2.47 31.94
N ALA A 502 -17.62 2.65 32.43
CA ALA A 502 -18.34 3.91 32.33
C ALA A 502 -17.57 5.06 33.02
N ALA A 503 -16.91 4.80 34.14
CA ALA A 503 -16.11 5.81 34.84
C ALA A 503 -14.81 6.16 34.09
N LEU A 504 -14.11 5.16 33.53
CA LEU A 504 -12.80 5.37 32.88
C LEU A 504 -12.92 5.90 31.44
N CYS A 505 -13.96 5.50 30.72
CA CYS A 505 -14.04 5.65 29.26
C CYS A 505 -15.02 6.72 28.79
N ALA A 506 -15.53 7.55 29.71
CA ALA A 506 -16.46 8.64 29.42
C ALA A 506 -15.77 10.02 29.27
N THR A 507 -14.46 10.14 29.49
CA THR A 507 -13.73 11.42 29.45
C THR A 507 -12.57 11.41 28.43
N GLY A 508 -12.43 12.49 27.64
CA GLY A 508 -11.25 12.76 26.80
C GLY A 508 -11.23 12.08 25.41
N SER A 509 -10.05 12.07 24.76
CA SER A 509 -9.79 11.55 23.40
C SER A 509 -10.10 10.07 23.16
N ALA A 510 -10.58 9.37 24.20
CA ALA A 510 -11.23 8.07 24.11
C ALA A 510 -12.76 8.21 23.89
N ALA A 511 -13.26 9.36 23.43
CA ALA A 511 -14.68 9.60 23.16
C ALA A 511 -15.18 8.78 21.97
N GLY A 512 -15.23 7.47 22.14
CA GLY A 512 -15.98 6.55 21.31
C GLY A 512 -17.47 6.62 21.61
N ILE A 513 -18.32 6.33 20.61
CA ILE A 513 -19.76 6.27 20.84
C ILE A 513 -20.07 5.01 21.64
N TRP A 514 -20.51 5.20 22.89
CA TRP A 514 -21.14 4.16 23.68
C TRP A 514 -22.55 3.89 23.14
N ARG A 515 -22.76 2.78 22.42
CA ARG A 515 -24.10 2.29 22.02
C ARG A 515 -24.30 0.87 22.51
N SER A 516 -25.44 0.60 23.15
CA SER A 516 -25.84 -0.75 23.57
C SER A 516 -24.82 -1.48 24.45
N GLY A 517 -24.05 -0.73 25.24
CA GLY A 517 -22.99 -1.26 26.08
C GLY A 517 -21.60 -1.35 25.43
N GLN A 518 -21.34 -0.95 24.18
CA GLN A 518 -20.00 -1.10 23.60
C GLN A 518 -19.23 0.20 23.43
N PHE A 519 -17.90 0.12 23.58
CA PHE A 519 -16.96 1.17 23.22
C PHE A 519 -16.60 1.05 21.74
N ILE A 520 -17.00 2.02 20.93
CA ILE A 520 -16.61 2.14 19.51
C ILE A 520 -15.59 3.28 19.42
N PRO A 521 -14.28 3.02 19.32
CA PRO A 521 -13.29 4.09 19.29
C PRO A 521 -13.52 5.03 18.10
N ALA A 522 -13.33 6.33 18.31
CA ALA A 522 -13.65 7.37 17.32
C ALA A 522 -12.74 7.36 16.08
N ASP A 523 -11.65 6.59 16.11
CA ASP A 523 -10.65 6.52 15.05
C ASP A 523 -10.90 5.39 14.03
N GLY A 524 -12.04 4.70 14.10
CA GLY A 524 -12.48 3.77 13.04
C GLY A 524 -11.53 2.58 12.81
N GLY A 525 -10.75 2.20 13.83
CA GLY A 525 -9.86 1.04 13.82
C GLY A 525 -10.58 -0.29 13.80
#